data_AF-A0A1A8DCS6-F1
#
_entry.id   AF-A0A1A8DCS6-F1
#
_cell.length_a   1.000
_cell.length_b   1.000
_cell.length_c   1.000
_cell.angle_alpha   90.00
_cell.angle_beta   90.00
_cell.angle_gamma   90.00
#
_symmetry.space_group_name_H-M   'P 1'
#
loop_
_entity.id
_entity.type
_entity.pdbx_description
1 polymer ?
#
loop_
_entity_poly.entity_id
_entity_poly.type
_entity_poly.pdbx_seq_one_letter_code
_entity_poly.pdbx_strand_id
1 'polypeptide(L)'
;MMRRVFGRSRPFALPLSLKATLFTRMIPPLLALSQTRSKLKLYIAHLTDLCHDRDPSILSMLTPPSHYHHGDPEDWEEDLQKMTVEQLERELEVCEKESGELQEYANLVLQQISDYCPDILEQVVNALEESC
;
A
#
# COMPACT_ATOMS: atom_id res chain seq x y z
N MET A 1 58.24 20.33 -16.57
CA MET A 1 56.96 20.92 -17.02
C MET A 1 55.93 19.79 -17.06
N MET A 2 54.92 19.81 -16.18
CA MET A 2 53.61 19.15 -16.34
C MET A 2 52.84 19.27 -15.01
N ARG A 3 51.89 20.20 -14.98
CA ARG A 3 50.88 20.32 -13.93
C ARG A 3 49.81 19.27 -14.21
N ARG A 4 49.52 18.37 -13.26
CA ARG A 4 48.26 17.62 -13.24
C ARG A 4 47.38 18.18 -12.14
N VAL A 5 46.44 19.03 -12.56
CA VAL A 5 45.31 19.47 -11.73
C VAL A 5 44.33 18.30 -11.70
N PHE A 6 44.33 17.53 -10.62
CA PHE A 6 43.26 16.57 -10.36
C PHE A 6 42.00 17.35 -9.99
N GLY A 7 41.07 17.40 -10.95
CA GLY A 7 39.76 18.01 -10.79
C GLY A 7 38.99 17.33 -9.68
N ARG A 8 38.54 18.15 -8.72
CA ARG A 8 37.53 17.78 -7.72
C ARG A 8 36.34 17.08 -8.40
N SER A 9 36.08 15.83 -8.04
CA SER A 9 34.76 15.21 -8.24
C SER A 9 33.71 16.12 -7.63
N ARG A 10 32.93 16.79 -8.47
CA ARG A 10 31.73 17.49 -8.03
C ARG A 10 30.64 16.44 -7.82
N PRO A 11 29.91 16.44 -6.71
CA PRO A 11 28.70 15.64 -6.60
C PRO A 11 27.72 16.12 -7.68
N PHE A 12 27.10 15.18 -8.39
CA PHE A 12 26.08 15.41 -9.39
C PHE A 12 24.84 16.00 -8.69
N ALA A 13 24.86 17.31 -8.47
CA ALA A 13 23.66 18.03 -8.03
C ALA A 13 22.74 18.12 -9.26
N LEU A 14 21.79 17.18 -9.35
CA LEU A 14 20.70 17.27 -10.32
C LEU A 14 20.06 18.66 -10.24
N PRO A 15 19.74 19.30 -11.37
CA PRO A 15 19.11 20.61 -11.37
C PRO A 15 17.78 20.54 -10.62
N LEU A 16 17.50 21.52 -9.75
CA LEU A 16 16.28 21.58 -8.91
C LEU A 16 14.99 21.37 -9.72
N SER A 17 15.00 21.76 -11.00
CA SER A 17 13.85 21.60 -11.90
C SER A 17 13.54 20.14 -12.25
N LEU A 18 14.53 19.24 -12.29
CA LEU A 18 14.31 17.81 -12.50
C LEU A 18 13.81 17.12 -11.23
N LYS A 19 14.29 17.55 -10.05
CA LYS A 19 13.83 17.04 -8.76
C LYS A 19 12.34 17.32 -8.57
N ALA A 20 11.89 18.54 -8.86
CA ALA A 20 10.48 18.90 -8.77
C ALA A 20 9.57 18.04 -9.67
N THR A 21 10.02 17.68 -10.87
CA THR A 21 9.27 16.79 -11.79
C THR A 21 9.24 15.34 -11.33
N LEU A 22 10.26 14.88 -10.59
CA LEU A 22 10.25 13.55 -9.98
C LEU A 22 9.28 13.49 -8.79
N PHE A 23 9.30 14.51 -7.91
CA PHE A 23 8.35 14.63 -6.80
C PHE A 23 6.89 14.57 -7.25
N THR A 24 6.52 15.33 -8.28
CA THR A 24 5.14 15.34 -8.80
C THR A 24 4.74 14.05 -9.52
N ARG A 25 5.68 13.13 -9.80
CA ARG A 25 5.39 11.80 -10.33
C ARG A 25 5.40 10.69 -9.28
N MET A 26 5.96 10.93 -8.09
CA MET A 26 6.11 9.92 -7.03
C MET A 26 5.06 10.05 -5.92
N ILE A 27 4.60 11.27 -5.62
CA ILE A 27 3.49 11.49 -4.68
C ILE A 27 2.19 10.83 -5.17
N PRO A 28 1.75 11.02 -6.43
CA PRO A 28 0.52 10.37 -6.90
C PRO A 28 0.49 8.83 -6.79
N PRO A 29 1.53 8.05 -7.15
CA PRO A 29 1.50 6.60 -6.94
C PRO A 29 1.49 6.22 -5.46
N LEU A 30 2.18 6.95 -4.59
CA LEU A 30 2.11 6.74 -3.13
C LEU A 30 0.69 6.94 -2.59
N LEU A 31 0.01 7.99 -3.04
CA LEU A 31 -1.39 8.25 -2.67
C LEU A 31 -2.34 7.19 -3.24
N ALA A 32 -2.10 6.73 -4.47
CA ALA A 32 -2.88 5.66 -5.07
C ALA A 32 -2.71 4.33 -4.29
N LEU A 33 -1.49 4.02 -3.87
CA LEU A 33 -1.19 2.86 -3.02
C LEU A 33 -1.87 2.99 -1.65
N SER A 34 -1.79 4.13 -0.97
CA SER A 34 -2.45 4.33 0.32
C SER A 34 -3.97 4.18 0.23
N GLN A 35 -4.58 4.74 -0.82
CA GLN A 35 -6.01 4.54 -1.11
C GLN A 35 -6.34 3.07 -1.38
N THR A 36 -5.48 2.38 -2.14
CA THR A 36 -5.66 0.96 -2.44
C THR A 36 -5.59 0.12 -1.18
N ARG A 37 -4.60 0.35 -0.31
CA ARG A 37 -4.51 -0.30 1.01
C ARG A 37 -5.73 -0.03 1.86
N SER A 38 -6.22 1.22 1.89
CA SER A 38 -7.40 1.59 2.68
C SER A 38 -8.65 0.84 2.21
N LYS A 39 -8.89 0.76 0.90
CA LYS A 39 -9.96 -0.06 0.33
C LYS A 39 -9.79 -1.54 0.67
N LEU A 40 -8.57 -2.04 0.58
CA LEU A 40 -8.27 -3.44 0.83
C LEU A 40 -8.49 -3.81 2.31
N LYS A 41 -8.12 -2.91 3.24
CA LYS A 41 -8.43 -3.04 4.67
C LYS A 41 -9.92 -3.05 4.95
N LEU A 42 -10.69 -2.14 4.33
CA LEU A 42 -12.15 -2.13 4.46
C LEU A 42 -12.76 -3.42 3.93
N TYR A 43 -12.26 -3.89 2.78
CA TYR A 43 -12.70 -5.14 2.17
C TYR A 43 -12.43 -6.34 3.09
N ILE A 44 -11.20 -6.48 3.58
CA ILE A 44 -10.84 -7.49 4.57
C ILE A 44 -11.71 -7.39 5.81
N ALA A 45 -11.89 -6.19 6.38
CA ALA A 45 -12.71 -5.98 7.57
C ALA A 45 -14.15 -6.44 7.35
N HIS A 46 -14.72 -6.10 6.20
CA HIS A 46 -16.07 -6.52 5.81
C HIS A 46 -16.18 -8.05 5.68
N LEU A 47 -15.24 -8.68 4.97
CA LEU A 47 -15.16 -10.14 4.88
C LEU A 47 -15.03 -10.76 6.28
N THR A 48 -14.23 -10.14 7.15
CA THR A 48 -13.98 -10.61 8.50
C THR A 48 -15.25 -10.58 9.35
N ASP A 49 -16.02 -9.51 9.25
CA ASP A 49 -17.30 -9.32 9.93
C ASP A 49 -18.34 -10.34 9.45
N LEU A 50 -18.45 -10.55 8.13
CA LEU A 50 -19.33 -11.56 7.54
C LEU A 50 -18.97 -12.98 8.00
N CYS A 51 -17.67 -13.30 8.07
CA CYS A 51 -17.23 -14.58 8.61
C CYS A 51 -17.57 -14.70 10.09
N HIS A 52 -17.38 -13.64 10.88
CA HIS A 52 -17.63 -13.67 12.32
C HIS A 52 -19.13 -13.87 12.63
N ASP A 53 -20.04 -13.31 11.83
CA ASP A 53 -21.49 -13.53 11.93
C ASP A 53 -21.88 -15.00 11.66
N ARG A 54 -21.15 -15.67 10.75
CA ARG A 54 -21.39 -17.07 10.39
C ARG A 54 -20.70 -18.04 11.34
N ASP A 55 -19.37 -18.00 11.37
CA ASP A 55 -18.53 -18.79 12.25
C ASP A 55 -17.18 -18.09 12.51
N PRO A 56 -16.93 -17.64 13.76
CA PRO A 56 -15.71 -16.91 14.11
C PRO A 56 -14.45 -17.80 14.05
N SER A 57 -14.60 -19.13 13.97
CA SER A 57 -13.47 -20.06 13.90
C SER A 57 -12.81 -20.05 12.52
N ILE A 58 -13.51 -19.63 11.46
CA ILE A 58 -13.02 -19.61 10.07
C ILE A 58 -11.78 -18.71 9.95
N LEU A 59 -11.77 -17.56 10.64
CA LEU A 59 -10.66 -16.62 10.57
C LEU A 59 -9.70 -16.76 11.74
N SER A 60 -9.93 -17.72 12.64
CA SER A 60 -9.07 -17.95 13.80
C SER A 60 -7.66 -18.40 13.41
N MET A 61 -7.49 -18.97 12.20
CA MET A 61 -6.18 -19.32 11.65
C MET A 61 -5.47 -18.15 10.96
N LEU A 62 -6.15 -17.04 10.71
CA LEU A 62 -5.60 -15.90 9.99
C LEU A 62 -5.15 -14.83 10.98
N THR A 63 -3.90 -14.38 10.81
CA THR A 63 -3.32 -13.32 11.64
C THR A 63 -3.17 -12.06 10.79
N PRO A 64 -3.85 -10.95 11.14
CA PRO A 64 -3.70 -9.71 10.40
C PRO A 64 -2.27 -9.16 10.52
N PRO A 65 -1.69 -8.61 9.43
CA PRO A 65 -0.36 -8.03 9.47
C PRO A 65 -0.31 -6.82 10.41
N SER A 66 0.83 -6.54 11.03
CA SER A 66 0.97 -5.44 12.01
C SER A 66 0.57 -4.06 11.45
N HIS A 67 0.77 -3.85 10.15
CA HIS A 67 0.43 -2.63 9.43
C HIS A 67 -1.07 -2.49 9.12
N TYR A 68 -1.87 -3.52 9.38
CA TYR A 68 -3.31 -3.49 9.18
C TYR A 68 -3.97 -2.38 10.00
N HIS A 69 -3.52 -2.19 11.24
CA HIS A 69 -4.05 -1.19 12.15
C HIS A 69 -3.45 0.22 11.96
N HIS A 70 -2.35 0.35 11.22
CA HIS A 70 -1.76 1.64 10.91
C HIS A 70 -2.44 2.27 9.70
N GLY A 71 -3.31 3.26 9.95
CA GLY A 71 -3.85 4.12 8.89
C GLY A 71 -2.83 5.18 8.46
N ASP A 72 -2.89 5.57 7.19
CA ASP A 72 -2.20 6.78 6.73
C ASP A 72 -2.78 8.00 7.45
N PRO A 73 -1.93 8.97 7.85
CA PRO A 73 -2.40 10.19 8.50
C PRO A 73 -3.26 11.03 7.54
N GLU A 74 -4.19 11.82 8.08
CA GLU A 74 -5.05 12.73 7.28
C GLU A 74 -4.22 13.73 6.44
N ASP A 75 -3.00 14.07 6.89
CA ASP A 75 -2.07 14.99 6.24
C ASP A 75 -1.05 14.29 5.32
N TRP A 76 -1.28 13.02 4.95
CA TRP A 76 -0.28 12.20 4.24
C TRP A 76 0.26 12.87 2.96
N GLU A 77 -0.60 13.49 2.14
CA GLU A 77 -0.16 14.21 0.94
C GLU A 77 0.80 15.37 1.27
N GLU A 78 0.53 16.12 2.32
CA GLU A 78 1.37 17.24 2.75
C GLU A 78 2.70 16.74 3.34
N ASP A 79 2.68 15.66 4.11
CA ASP A 79 3.89 15.00 4.61
C ASP A 79 4.78 14.50 3.46
N LEU A 80 4.19 13.85 2.45
CA LEU A 80 4.91 13.41 1.25
C LEU A 80 5.53 14.59 0.48
N GLN A 81 4.85 15.75 0.44
CA GLN A 81 5.40 16.98 -0.16
C GLN A 81 6.58 17.56 0.63
N LYS A 82 6.63 17.34 1.95
CA LYS A 82 7.70 17.80 2.85
C LYS A 82 8.92 16.85 2.87
N MET A 83 8.74 15.60 2.44
CA MET A 83 9.79 14.57 2.39
C MET A 83 10.82 14.79 1.28
N THR A 84 11.99 14.13 1.39
CA THR A 84 13.02 14.12 0.34
C THR A 84 12.78 12.98 -0.66
N VAL A 85 13.36 13.05 -1.87
CA VAL A 85 13.22 11.98 -2.90
C VAL A 85 13.62 10.61 -2.36
N GLU A 86 14.76 10.54 -1.65
CA GLU A 86 15.25 9.29 -1.05
C GLU A 86 14.29 8.73 0.01
N GLN A 87 13.59 9.61 0.73
CA GLN A 87 12.58 9.22 1.70
C GLN A 87 11.33 8.70 0.96
N LEU A 88 10.87 9.40 -0.08
CA LEU A 88 9.75 8.97 -0.91
C LEU A 88 10.00 7.63 -1.61
N GLU A 89 11.21 7.38 -2.11
CA GLU A 89 11.57 6.09 -2.71
C GLU A 89 11.46 4.96 -1.68
N ARG A 90 11.91 5.20 -0.45
CA ARG A 90 11.79 4.24 0.64
C ARG A 90 10.34 4.03 1.05
N GLU A 91 9.56 5.12 1.19
CA GLU A 91 8.14 5.03 1.51
C GLU A 91 7.37 4.30 0.42
N LEU A 92 7.74 4.48 -0.86
CA LEU A 92 7.12 3.77 -1.98
C LEU A 92 7.36 2.27 -1.86
N GLU A 93 8.62 1.85 -1.66
CA GLU A 93 8.97 0.45 -1.50
C GLU A 93 8.26 -0.19 -0.29
N VAL A 94 8.19 0.53 0.84
CA VAL A 94 7.46 0.10 2.03
C VAL A 94 5.97 -0.02 1.74
N CYS A 95 5.37 0.99 1.11
CA CYS A 95 3.94 1.03 0.83
C CYS A 95 3.53 -0.06 -0.17
N GLU A 96 4.34 -0.32 -1.20
CA GLU A 96 4.16 -1.44 -2.13
C GLU A 96 4.24 -2.79 -1.42
N LYS A 97 5.25 -2.97 -0.56
CA LYS A 97 5.40 -4.20 0.22
C LYS A 97 4.21 -4.42 1.16
N GLU A 98 3.83 -3.42 1.93
CA GLU A 98 2.69 -3.48 2.85
C GLU A 98 1.37 -3.72 2.09
N SER A 99 1.21 -3.11 0.92
CA SER A 99 0.06 -3.35 0.05
C SER A 99 0.03 -4.81 -0.44
N GLY A 100 1.19 -5.38 -0.78
CA GLY A 100 1.32 -6.79 -1.13
C GLY A 100 0.97 -7.72 0.02
N GLU A 101 1.48 -7.45 1.23
CA GLU A 101 1.16 -8.23 2.44
C GLU A 101 -0.33 -8.18 2.78
N LEU A 102 -0.96 -7.00 2.67
CA LEU A 102 -2.40 -6.85 2.86
C LEU A 102 -3.18 -7.64 1.79
N GLN A 103 -2.74 -7.58 0.54
CA GLN A 103 -3.37 -8.30 -0.56
C GLN A 103 -3.26 -9.81 -0.37
N GLU A 104 -2.11 -10.32 0.06
CA GLU A 104 -1.92 -11.72 0.41
C GLU A 104 -2.86 -12.13 1.55
N TYR A 105 -2.97 -11.30 2.60
CA TYR A 105 -3.92 -11.54 3.67
C TYR A 105 -5.37 -11.59 3.17
N ALA A 106 -5.79 -10.66 2.31
CA ALA A 106 -7.12 -10.69 1.70
C ALA A 106 -7.37 -11.97 0.89
N ASN A 107 -6.36 -12.44 0.15
CA ASN A 107 -6.45 -13.70 -0.58
C ASN A 107 -6.62 -14.89 0.39
N LEU A 108 -5.86 -14.94 1.48
CA LEU A 108 -5.99 -15.98 2.49
C LEU A 108 -7.39 -15.97 3.15
N VAL A 109 -7.92 -14.78 3.46
CA VAL A 109 -9.30 -14.61 3.95
C VAL A 109 -10.29 -15.15 2.93
N LEU A 110 -10.16 -14.79 1.64
CA LEU A 110 -11.03 -15.31 0.59
C LEU A 110 -10.92 -16.83 0.42
N GLN A 111 -9.72 -17.41 0.57
CA GLN A 111 -9.55 -18.85 0.53
C GLN A 111 -10.25 -19.53 1.70
N GLN A 112 -10.09 -19.02 2.92
CA GLN A 112 -10.84 -19.51 4.07
C GLN A 112 -12.35 -19.38 3.86
N ILE A 113 -12.81 -18.27 3.31
CA ILE A 113 -14.23 -18.10 2.98
C ILE A 113 -14.67 -19.12 1.94
N SER A 114 -13.90 -19.35 0.88
CA SER A 114 -14.25 -20.32 -0.15
C SER A 114 -14.33 -21.76 0.38
N ASP A 115 -13.51 -22.12 1.37
CA ASP A 115 -13.44 -23.48 1.92
C ASP A 115 -14.56 -23.73 2.96
N TYR A 116 -14.86 -22.72 3.78
CA TYR A 116 -15.80 -22.85 4.90
C TYR A 116 -17.18 -22.22 4.65
N CYS A 117 -17.27 -21.12 3.89
CA CYS A 117 -18.48 -20.31 3.69
C CYS A 117 -18.55 -19.67 2.28
N PRO A 118 -18.67 -20.46 1.20
CA PRO A 118 -18.69 -19.94 -0.17
C PRO A 118 -19.87 -18.98 -0.45
N ASP A 119 -20.97 -19.07 0.30
CA ASP A 119 -22.10 -18.14 0.26
C ASP A 119 -21.72 -16.67 0.53
N ILE A 120 -20.73 -16.42 1.39
CA ILE A 120 -20.24 -15.06 1.65
C ILE A 120 -19.53 -14.53 0.40
N LEU A 121 -18.73 -15.39 -0.24
CA LEU A 121 -17.99 -15.03 -1.46
C LEU A 121 -18.96 -14.68 -2.59
N GLU A 122 -20.04 -15.44 -2.72
CA GLU A 122 -21.11 -15.18 -3.69
C GLU A 122 -21.77 -13.81 -3.45
N GLN A 123 -22.12 -13.47 -2.19
CA GLN A 123 -22.69 -12.16 -1.85
C GLN A 123 -21.77 -10.99 -2.22
N VAL A 124 -20.47 -11.14 -1.97
CA VAL A 124 -19.46 -10.13 -2.28
C VAL A 124 -19.28 -9.95 -3.78
N VAL A 125 -19.24 -11.05 -4.53
CA VAL A 125 -19.18 -11.02 -6.00
C VAL A 125 -20.42 -10.36 -6.58
N ASN A 126 -21.61 -10.71 -6.08
CA ASN A 126 -22.87 -10.15 -6.57
C ASN A 126 -22.97 -8.64 -6.30
N ALA A 127 -22.53 -8.18 -5.13
CA ALA A 127 -22.47 -6.75 -4.79
C ALA A 127 -21.47 -5.96 -5.66
N LEU A 128 -20.36 -6.59 -6.08
CA LEU A 128 -19.39 -6.00 -7.00
C LEU A 128 -19.91 -5.97 -8.45
N GLU A 129 -20.66 -6.98 -8.88
CA GLU A 129 -21.30 -7.03 -10.20
C GLU A 129 -22.46 -6.02 -10.34
N GLU A 130 -23.23 -5.76 -9.28
CA GLU A 130 -24.29 -4.72 -9.28
C GLU A 130 -23.75 -3.28 -9.19
N SER A 131 -22.48 -3.07 -8.85
CA SER A 131 -21.84 -1.74 -8.80
C SER A 131 -21.14 -1.30 -10.11
N CYS A 132 -21.22 -2.11 -11.18
CA CYS A 132 -20.68 -1.77 -12.51
C CYS A 132 -21.70 -1.06 -13.43
#